data_AF-A0A6J4XZJ8-F1
#
_entry.id   AF-A0A6J4XZJ8-F1
#
_cell.length_a   1.000
_cell.length_b   1.000
_cell.length_c   1.000
_cell.angle_alpha   90.00
_cell.angle_beta   90.00
_cell.angle_gamma   90.00
#
_symmetry.space_group_name_H-M   'P 1'
#
loop_
_entity.id
_entity.type
_entity.pdbx_description
1 polymer ?
#
loop_
_entity_poly.entity_id
_entity_poly.type
_entity_poly.pdbx_seq_one_letter_code
_entity_poly.pdbx_strand_id
1 'polypeptide(L)'
;MIKFYTNKELSQIFSINLAKWKRWSREFLPPDPLGGLQSGFARQYNLDEAFSVYLGGQLVGNLKLTIPEARRVLHDLHQWLVDHDFYFDFSGTADPAKKSAHPIQNYQIAIISPQSSTDGELGLRYWIKAVMTSDSIRYQGVPMQQERFVESAISSTHNESAPMNAASYRMLNISFLRQTFLGYFDSE
;
A
#
# COMPACT_ATOMS: atom_id res chain seq x y z
N MET A 1 11.66 -0.20 -22.14
CA MET A 1 10.98 -1.48 -22.45
C MET A 1 10.32 -1.96 -21.15
N ILE A 2 9.01 -2.18 -21.14
CA ILE A 2 8.30 -2.61 -19.93
C ILE A 2 8.63 -4.10 -19.71
N LYS A 3 9.25 -4.41 -18.57
CA LYS A 3 9.53 -5.79 -18.16
C LYS A 3 8.27 -6.40 -17.55
N PHE A 4 7.90 -7.58 -18.03
CA PHE A 4 6.79 -8.36 -17.48
C PHE A 4 7.34 -9.57 -16.74
N TYR A 5 6.66 -9.93 -15.65
CA TYR A 5 6.99 -11.09 -14.82
C TYR A 5 5.89 -12.12 -14.90
N THR A 6 6.22 -13.38 -14.68
CA THR A 6 5.29 -14.48 -14.56
C THR A 6 5.01 -14.80 -13.09
N ASN A 7 3.94 -15.57 -12.85
CA ASN A 7 3.64 -16.12 -11.53
C ASN A 7 4.81 -16.87 -10.88
N LYS A 8 5.61 -17.59 -11.68
CA LYS A 8 6.74 -18.39 -11.17
C LYS A 8 7.87 -17.47 -10.71
N GLU A 9 8.23 -16.49 -11.52
CA GLU A 9 9.28 -15.52 -11.20
C GLU A 9 8.92 -14.74 -9.93
N LEU A 10 7.73 -14.13 -9.86
CA LEU A 10 7.33 -13.35 -8.68
C LEU A 10 7.21 -14.21 -7.41
N SER A 11 6.76 -15.46 -7.54
CA SER A 11 6.75 -16.43 -6.44
C SER A 11 8.16 -16.69 -5.90
N GLN A 12 9.16 -16.82 -6.78
CA GLN A 12 10.55 -17.02 -6.41
C GLN A 12 11.18 -15.75 -5.82
N ILE A 13 11.05 -14.62 -6.52
CA ILE A 13 11.57 -13.30 -6.13
C ILE A 13 11.10 -12.94 -4.72
N PHE A 14 9.80 -13.06 -4.43
CA PHE A 14 9.26 -12.72 -3.12
C PHE A 14 9.32 -13.85 -2.10
N SER A 15 9.81 -15.03 -2.49
CA SER A 15 9.76 -16.24 -1.67
C SER A 15 8.36 -16.56 -1.13
N ILE A 16 7.33 -16.29 -1.93
CA ILE A 16 5.92 -16.56 -1.61
C ILE A 16 5.52 -17.85 -2.32
N ASN A 17 4.85 -18.77 -1.63
CA ASN A 17 4.33 -19.99 -2.25
C ASN A 17 3.49 -19.68 -3.51
N LEU A 18 3.76 -20.39 -4.61
CA LEU A 18 3.14 -20.14 -5.91
C LEU A 18 1.60 -20.19 -5.89
N ALA A 19 1.01 -21.14 -5.17
CA ALA A 19 -0.45 -21.24 -5.07
C ALA A 19 -1.03 -20.06 -4.28
N LYS A 20 -0.31 -19.60 -3.25
CA LYS A 20 -0.67 -18.41 -2.48
C LYS A 20 -0.60 -17.14 -3.33
N TRP A 21 0.49 -16.96 -4.09
CA TRP A 21 0.65 -15.85 -5.03
C TRP A 21 -0.47 -15.82 -6.08
N LYS A 22 -0.72 -16.96 -6.74
CA LYS A 22 -1.83 -17.10 -7.71
C LYS A 22 -3.17 -16.76 -7.10
N ARG A 23 -3.44 -17.21 -5.86
CA ARG A 23 -4.66 -16.88 -5.15
C ARG A 23 -4.78 -15.37 -4.95
N TRP A 24 -3.78 -14.72 -4.38
CA TRP A 24 -3.78 -13.26 -4.18
C TRP A 24 -3.94 -12.49 -5.48
N SER A 25 -3.25 -12.91 -6.55
CA SER A 25 -3.39 -12.30 -7.86
C SER A 25 -4.83 -12.32 -8.39
N ARG A 26 -5.59 -13.39 -8.19
CA ARG A 26 -7.00 -13.45 -8.60
C ARG A 26 -7.92 -12.59 -7.76
N GLU A 27 -7.54 -12.31 -6.51
CA GLU A 27 -8.38 -11.57 -5.55
C GLU A 27 -8.19 -10.06 -5.64
N PHE A 28 -6.99 -9.62 -6.03
CA PHE A 28 -6.55 -8.22 -5.96
C PHE A 28 -6.32 -7.57 -7.32
N LEU A 29 -6.37 -8.33 -8.41
CA LEU A 29 -6.31 -7.78 -9.76
C LEU A 29 -7.60 -8.11 -10.53
N PRO A 30 -7.95 -7.31 -11.54
CA PRO A 30 -9.02 -7.68 -12.47
C PRO A 30 -8.70 -9.01 -13.18
N PRO A 31 -9.71 -9.68 -13.76
CA PRO A 31 -9.50 -10.84 -14.62
C PRO A 31 -8.41 -10.57 -15.66
N ASP A 32 -7.60 -11.58 -15.94
CA ASP A 32 -6.52 -11.48 -16.92
C ASP A 32 -7.13 -11.15 -18.30
N PRO A 33 -6.76 -10.01 -18.93
CA PRO A 33 -7.32 -9.62 -20.22
C PRO A 33 -7.03 -10.63 -21.34
N LEU A 34 -5.97 -11.44 -21.21
CA LEU A 34 -5.61 -12.47 -22.19
C LEU A 34 -6.12 -13.86 -21.82
N GLY A 35 -6.43 -14.09 -20.54
CA GLY A 35 -6.81 -15.40 -20.01
C GLY A 35 -8.15 -15.93 -20.55
N GLY A 36 -9.00 -15.07 -21.11
CA GLY A 36 -10.26 -15.45 -21.76
C GLY A 36 -10.18 -15.63 -23.28
N LEU A 37 -9.12 -15.14 -23.92
CA LEU A 37 -8.99 -15.11 -25.38
C LEU A 37 -8.22 -16.32 -25.93
N GLN A 38 -7.27 -16.87 -25.17
CA GLN A 38 -6.53 -18.07 -25.56
C GLN A 38 -6.26 -18.96 -24.34
N SER A 39 -6.81 -20.18 -24.37
CA SER A 39 -6.50 -21.21 -23.39
C SER A 39 -5.00 -21.53 -23.41
N GLY A 40 -4.32 -21.32 -22.28
CA GLY A 40 -2.91 -21.69 -22.10
C GLY A 40 -1.94 -20.54 -21.81
N PHE A 41 -2.35 -19.27 -21.93
CA PHE A 41 -1.49 -18.15 -21.56
C PHE A 41 -1.47 -17.93 -20.04
N ALA A 42 -0.25 -17.85 -19.49
CA ALA A 42 -0.05 -17.54 -18.09
C ALA A 42 -0.05 -16.03 -17.88
N ARG A 43 -0.74 -15.57 -16.82
CA ARG A 43 -0.75 -14.15 -16.45
C ARG A 43 0.66 -13.59 -16.34
N GLN A 44 0.86 -12.48 -17.03
CA GLN A 44 2.01 -11.61 -16.94
C GLN A 44 1.67 -10.39 -16.07
N TYR A 45 2.67 -9.88 -15.37
CA TYR A 45 2.53 -8.76 -14.45
C TYR A 45 3.53 -7.68 -14.82
N ASN A 46 3.07 -6.44 -14.96
CA ASN A 46 3.99 -5.30 -14.82
C ASN A 46 4.29 -5.04 -13.31
N LEU A 47 5.17 -4.07 -13.00
CA LEU A 47 5.52 -3.79 -11.60
C LEU A 47 4.34 -3.24 -10.80
N ASP A 48 3.40 -2.51 -11.41
CA ASP A 48 2.21 -2.00 -10.71
C ASP A 48 1.29 -3.12 -10.25
N GLU A 49 0.98 -4.04 -11.17
CA GLU A 49 0.18 -5.22 -10.88
C GLU A 49 0.88 -6.10 -9.83
N ALA A 50 2.18 -6.31 -9.97
CA ALA A 50 2.96 -7.05 -8.98
C ALA A 50 2.93 -6.36 -7.61
N PHE A 51 3.05 -5.04 -7.57
CA PHE A 51 2.99 -4.25 -6.34
C PHE A 51 1.60 -4.29 -5.71
N SER A 52 0.51 -4.15 -6.46
CA SER A 52 -0.85 -4.26 -5.94
C SER A 52 -1.11 -5.63 -5.32
N VAL A 53 -0.66 -6.72 -5.95
CA VAL A 53 -0.80 -8.08 -5.40
C VAL A 53 0.05 -8.27 -4.15
N TYR A 54 1.29 -7.78 -4.17
CA TYR A 54 2.17 -7.82 -3.02
C TYR A 54 1.58 -7.04 -1.83
N LEU A 55 1.15 -5.80 -2.05
CA LEU A 55 0.48 -4.97 -1.06
C LEU A 55 -0.77 -5.65 -0.49
N GLY A 56 -1.68 -6.14 -1.33
CA GLY A 56 -2.84 -6.90 -0.88
C GLY A 56 -2.46 -8.13 -0.05
N GLY A 57 -1.40 -8.82 -0.45
CA GLY A 57 -0.82 -9.93 0.30
C GLY A 57 -0.30 -9.54 1.69
N GLN A 58 0.28 -8.36 1.83
CA GLN A 58 0.78 -7.81 3.11
C GLN A 58 -0.37 -7.37 4.02
N LEU A 59 -1.42 -6.78 3.45
CA LEU A 59 -2.65 -6.43 4.16
C LEU A 59 -3.29 -7.67 4.82
N VAL A 60 -3.36 -8.79 4.09
CA VAL A 60 -3.92 -10.05 4.62
C VAL A 60 -2.92 -10.80 5.50
N GLY A 61 -1.68 -10.96 5.02
CA GLY A 61 -0.67 -11.79 5.66
C GLY A 61 -0.12 -11.21 6.95
N ASN A 62 0.18 -9.90 6.95
CA ASN A 62 0.84 -9.21 8.05
C ASN A 62 -0.16 -8.41 8.88
N LEU A 63 -1.02 -7.61 8.23
CA LEU A 63 -2.03 -6.83 8.94
C LEU A 63 -3.31 -7.62 9.26
N LYS A 64 -3.40 -8.89 8.88
CA LYS A 64 -4.52 -9.81 9.21
C LYS A 64 -5.90 -9.32 8.75
N LEU A 65 -5.96 -8.49 7.71
CA LEU A 65 -7.23 -8.10 7.11
C LEU A 65 -7.83 -9.31 6.37
N THR A 66 -9.15 -9.38 6.32
CA THR A 66 -9.85 -10.33 5.44
C THR A 66 -9.60 -9.97 3.97
N ILE A 67 -9.80 -10.92 3.05
CA ILE A 67 -9.66 -10.65 1.61
C ILE A 67 -10.61 -9.51 1.15
N PRO A 68 -11.90 -9.47 1.55
CA PRO A 68 -12.79 -8.36 1.19
C PRO A 68 -12.30 -7.01 1.73
N GLU A 69 -11.83 -6.95 2.98
CA GLU A 69 -11.26 -5.72 3.56
C GLU A 69 -10.02 -5.29 2.78
N ALA A 70 -9.05 -6.18 2.53
CA ALA A 70 -7.85 -5.85 1.79
C ALA A 70 -8.15 -5.36 0.36
N ARG A 71 -9.14 -5.96 -0.32
CA ARG A 71 -9.60 -5.49 -1.64
C ARG A 71 -10.18 -4.08 -1.56
N ARG A 72 -10.96 -3.80 -0.52
CA ARG A 72 -11.52 -2.46 -0.27
C ARG A 72 -10.43 -1.43 0.00
N VAL A 73 -9.43 -1.76 0.83
CA VAL A 73 -8.26 -0.91 1.07
C VAL A 73 -7.54 -0.58 -0.24
N LEU A 74 -7.23 -1.59 -1.06
CA LEU A 74 -6.55 -1.37 -2.35
C LEU A 74 -7.34 -0.47 -3.28
N HIS A 75 -8.67 -0.64 -3.33
CA HIS A 75 -9.57 0.18 -4.13
C HIS A 75 -9.58 1.64 -3.64
N ASP A 76 -9.83 1.84 -2.35
CA ASP A 76 -10.00 3.18 -1.77
C ASP A 76 -8.69 3.98 -1.78
N LEU A 77 -7.55 3.31 -1.61
CA LEU A 77 -6.23 3.93 -1.65
C LEU A 77 -5.67 4.08 -3.06
N HIS A 78 -6.29 3.50 -4.10
CA HIS A 78 -5.68 3.42 -5.43
C HIS A 78 -5.29 4.81 -5.97
N GLN A 79 -6.24 5.75 -5.99
CA GLN A 79 -5.98 7.09 -6.49
C GLN A 79 -4.93 7.82 -5.65
N TRP A 80 -4.97 7.66 -4.33
CA TRP A 80 -3.97 8.25 -3.44
C TRP A 80 -2.55 7.72 -3.73
N LEU A 81 -2.41 6.40 -3.94
CA LEU A 81 -1.14 5.77 -4.31
C LEU A 81 -0.61 6.26 -5.67
N VAL A 82 -1.51 6.47 -6.64
CA VAL A 82 -1.15 7.08 -7.94
C VAL A 82 -0.65 8.50 -7.75
N ASP A 83 -1.38 9.33 -7.00
CA ASP A 83 -1.04 10.75 -6.78
C ASP A 83 0.26 10.96 -5.97
N HIS A 84 0.74 9.92 -5.29
CA HIS A 84 1.96 9.96 -4.45
C HIS A 84 3.08 9.07 -5.03
N ASP A 85 3.03 8.74 -6.33
CA ASP A 85 4.06 8.02 -7.08
C ASP A 85 4.43 6.64 -6.49
N PHE A 86 3.48 5.98 -5.82
CA PHE A 86 3.68 4.61 -5.34
C PHE A 86 3.63 3.60 -6.48
N TYR A 87 2.80 3.87 -7.49
CA TYR A 87 2.78 3.13 -8.75
C TYR A 87 3.84 3.68 -9.72
N PHE A 88 4.37 2.81 -10.55
CA PHE A 88 5.44 3.01 -11.50
C PHE A 88 4.87 3.63 -12.79
N ASP A 89 4.98 4.94 -12.93
CA ASP A 89 4.61 5.60 -14.18
C ASP A 89 5.57 5.19 -15.32
N PHE A 90 5.15 4.22 -16.13
CA PHE A 90 5.86 3.82 -17.34
C PHE A 90 5.61 4.77 -18.53
N SER A 91 4.67 5.72 -18.40
CA SER A 91 4.27 6.65 -19.46
C SER A 91 5.04 7.98 -19.42
N GLY A 92 5.71 8.30 -18.31
CA GLY A 92 6.46 9.55 -18.14
C GLY A 92 5.57 10.80 -18.12
N THR A 93 4.29 10.64 -17.76
CA THR A 93 3.31 11.73 -17.67
C THR A 93 3.19 12.32 -16.28
N ALA A 94 3.89 11.76 -15.28
CA ALA A 94 3.98 12.30 -13.94
C ALA A 94 4.46 13.76 -13.99
N ASP A 95 3.58 14.67 -13.59
CA ASP A 95 3.86 16.10 -13.55
C ASP A 95 4.94 16.37 -12.48
N PRO A 96 6.16 16.77 -12.88
CA PRO A 96 7.24 17.03 -11.93
C PRO A 96 6.93 18.19 -10.97
N ALA A 97 5.88 18.96 -11.22
CA ALA A 97 5.44 20.07 -10.37
C ALA A 97 4.66 19.63 -9.11
N LYS A 98 4.25 18.36 -8.98
CA LYS A 98 3.57 17.82 -7.78
C LYS A 98 4.53 17.44 -6.63
N LYS A 99 5.81 17.86 -6.67
CA LYS A 99 6.71 17.68 -5.52
C LYS A 99 6.29 18.62 -4.39
N SER A 100 5.76 18.04 -3.32
CA SER A 100 5.47 18.75 -2.08
C SER A 100 6.67 19.59 -1.63
N ALA A 101 6.40 20.82 -1.17
CA ALA A 101 7.42 21.80 -0.78
C ALA A 101 8.35 21.33 0.38
N HIS A 102 8.03 20.19 1.00
CA HIS A 102 8.83 19.56 2.04
C HIS A 102 9.14 18.12 1.62
N PRO A 103 10.41 17.66 1.73
CA PRO A 103 10.75 16.28 1.41
C PRO A 103 10.12 15.35 2.45
N ILE A 104 9.01 14.70 2.09
CA ILE A 104 8.45 13.63 2.90
C ILE A 104 9.41 12.45 2.84
N GLN A 105 9.90 12.01 4.01
CA GLN A 105 10.81 10.87 4.13
C GLN A 105 10.04 9.54 4.09
N ASN A 106 8.83 9.52 4.65
CA ASN A 106 8.07 8.29 4.83
C ASN A 106 6.56 8.56 4.92
N TYR A 107 5.75 7.68 4.34
CA TYR A 107 4.31 7.63 4.52
C TYR A 107 3.90 6.39 5.31
N GLN A 108 3.02 6.60 6.29
CA GLN A 108 2.35 5.54 7.04
C GLN A 108 0.84 5.70 6.89
N ILE A 109 0.12 4.58 6.78
CA ILE A 109 -1.33 4.55 6.62
C ILE A 109 -1.93 3.80 7.80
N ALA A 110 -2.69 4.50 8.63
CA ALA A 110 -3.54 3.91 9.65
C ALA A 110 -4.86 3.48 9.02
N ILE A 111 -5.16 2.18 9.09
CA ILE A 111 -6.40 1.57 8.63
C ILE A 111 -7.26 1.31 9.86
N ILE A 112 -8.41 1.96 9.93
CA ILE A 112 -9.32 1.89 11.08
C ILE A 112 -10.55 1.10 10.66
N SER A 113 -10.80 0.00 11.37
CA SER A 113 -12.03 -0.78 11.28
C SER A 113 -12.92 -0.39 12.47
N PRO A 114 -14.10 0.19 12.26
CA PRO A 114 -15.02 0.46 13.36
C PRO A 114 -15.48 -0.86 13.98
N GLN A 115 -15.28 -1.02 15.29
CA GLN A 115 -15.83 -2.16 16.03
C GLN A 115 -17.33 -1.89 16.23
N SER A 116 -18.17 -2.66 15.55
CA SER A 116 -19.64 -2.62 15.62
C SER A 116 -20.27 -1.25 15.36
N SER A 117 -20.76 -1.01 14.16
CA SER A 117 -21.86 -0.05 13.96
C SER A 117 -23.16 -0.83 13.82
N THR A 118 -24.06 -0.61 14.78
CA THR A 118 -25.47 -1.02 14.73
C THR A 118 -26.24 -0.31 13.61
N ASP A 119 -25.59 0.64 12.93
CA ASP A 119 -26.11 1.43 11.82
C ASP A 119 -25.22 1.21 10.58
N GLY A 120 -25.87 0.89 9.46
CA GLY A 120 -25.36 0.03 8.39
C GLY A 120 -24.30 0.56 7.42
N GLU A 121 -23.46 1.55 7.76
CA GLU A 121 -22.56 2.17 6.75
C GLU A 121 -21.17 2.63 7.21
N LEU A 122 -20.68 2.29 8.41
CA LEU A 122 -19.31 2.70 8.77
C LEU A 122 -18.26 1.78 8.09
N GLY A 123 -17.83 2.20 6.90
CA GLY A 123 -16.74 1.60 6.14
C GLY A 123 -15.35 1.78 6.78
N LEU A 124 -14.33 1.18 6.17
CA LEU A 124 -12.93 1.38 6.56
C LEU A 124 -12.55 2.87 6.44
N ARG A 125 -11.79 3.37 7.42
CA ARG A 125 -11.26 4.74 7.42
C ARG A 125 -9.74 4.73 7.34
N TYR A 126 -9.18 5.75 6.70
CA TYR A 126 -7.75 5.84 6.43
C TYR A 126 -7.19 7.18 6.87
N TRP A 127 -6.11 7.13 7.63
CA TRP A 127 -5.32 8.29 8.00
C TRP A 127 -3.88 8.11 7.52
N ILE A 128 -3.37 9.10 6.80
CA ILE A 128 -2.00 9.12 6.34
C ILE A 128 -1.20 9.98 7.28
N LYS A 129 -0.07 9.46 7.75
CA LYS A 129 0.98 10.21 8.41
C LYS A 129 2.16 10.35 7.44
N ALA A 130 2.41 11.57 6.99
CA ALA A 130 3.54 11.94 6.15
C ALA A 130 4.66 12.49 7.03
N VAL A 131 5.68 11.67 7.30
CA VAL A 131 6.84 12.04 8.14
C VAL A 131 7.81 12.87 7.31
N MET A 132 8.06 14.11 7.77
CA MET A 132 8.93 15.09 7.12
C MET A 132 10.36 14.99 7.66
N THR A 133 10.53 14.86 8.97
CA THR A 133 11.84 14.68 9.61
C THR A 133 11.73 13.74 10.81
N SER A 134 12.83 13.06 11.10
CA SER A 134 13.02 12.26 12.31
C SER A 134 14.41 12.57 12.86
N ASP A 135 14.46 13.25 14.00
CA ASP A 135 15.68 13.76 14.61
C ASP A 135 15.94 13.05 15.94
N SER A 136 17.19 12.61 16.15
CA SER A 136 17.65 12.10 17.44
C SER A 136 17.92 13.27 18.38
N ILE A 137 17.11 13.43 19.42
CA ILE A 137 17.26 14.48 20.41
C ILE A 137 17.62 13.90 21.79
N ARG A 138 18.22 14.72 22.65
CA ARG A 138 18.34 14.40 24.08
C ARG A 138 17.37 15.26 24.86
N TYR A 139 16.36 14.63 25.47
CA TYR A 139 15.44 15.31 26.37
C TYR A 139 15.75 14.87 27.79
N GLN A 140 16.15 15.82 28.65
CA GLN A 140 16.53 15.55 30.03
C GLN A 140 17.59 14.43 30.19
N GLY A 141 18.54 14.37 29.25
CA GLY A 141 19.60 13.34 29.25
C GLY A 141 19.21 11.98 28.65
N VAL A 142 17.93 11.77 28.33
CA VAL A 142 17.43 10.54 27.70
C VAL A 142 17.44 10.70 26.18
N PRO A 143 18.02 9.74 25.42
CA PRO A 143 17.91 9.76 23.96
C PRO A 143 16.46 9.50 23.54
N MET A 144 15.93 10.38 22.71
CA MET A 144 14.58 10.32 22.17
C MET A 144 14.61 10.54 20.65
N GLN A 145 13.58 10.05 19.97
CA GLN A 145 13.31 10.36 18.56
C GLN A 145 12.19 11.39 18.48
N GLN A 146 12.44 12.50 17.80
CA GLN A 146 11.44 13.53 17.51
C GLN A 146 11.05 13.45 16.05
N GLU A 147 9.76 13.22 15.76
CA GLU A 147 9.23 13.22 14.41
C GLU A 147 8.44 14.50 14.13
N ARG A 148 8.68 15.12 12.97
CA ARG A 148 7.79 16.13 12.39
C ARG A 148 6.99 15.49 11.28
N PHE A 149 5.67 15.62 11.33
CA PHE A 149 4.79 14.98 10.37
C PHE A 149 3.55 15.82 10.09
N VAL A 150 2.91 15.53 8.96
CA VAL A 150 1.57 16.02 8.61
C VAL A 150 0.63 14.82 8.58
N GLU A 151 -0.58 15.00 9.09
CA GLU A 151 -1.63 13.99 9.00
C GLU A 151 -2.79 14.45 8.12
N SER A 152 -3.34 13.52 7.34
CA SER A 152 -4.50 13.77 6.49
C SER A 152 -5.37 12.53 6.38
N ALA A 153 -6.70 12.70 6.40
CA ALA A 153 -7.65 11.64 6.14
C ALA A 153 -7.88 11.44 4.63
N ILE A 154 -8.05 10.18 4.19
CA ILE A 154 -8.49 9.85 2.82
C ILE A 154 -10.00 9.61 2.88
N SER A 155 -10.77 10.70 2.85
CA SER A 155 -12.23 10.77 2.69
C SER A 155 -13.10 9.87 3.58
N SER A 156 -13.63 10.45 4.65
CA SER A 156 -15.08 10.46 4.93
C SER A 156 -15.42 11.75 5.69
N THR A 157 -16.42 12.48 5.19
CA THR A 157 -17.16 13.61 5.78
C THR A 157 -16.64 14.21 7.10
N HIS A 158 -16.21 15.48 7.03
CA HIS A 158 -16.14 16.51 8.09
C HIS A 158 -15.95 16.09 9.57
N ASN A 159 -14.89 16.65 10.18
CA ASN A 159 -14.67 16.73 11.63
C ASN A 159 -14.45 15.42 12.37
N GLU A 160 -13.44 14.64 11.97
CA GLU A 160 -12.99 13.51 12.78
C GLU A 160 -11.64 13.78 13.44
N SER A 161 -11.57 13.46 14.74
CA SER A 161 -10.36 13.52 15.55
C SER A 161 -9.32 12.51 15.05
N ALA A 162 -8.04 12.86 15.22
CA ALA A 162 -6.89 12.02 14.86
C ALA A 162 -7.00 10.56 15.34
N PRO A 163 -6.36 9.60 14.65
CA PRO A 163 -6.43 8.15 14.93
C PRO A 163 -5.99 7.77 16.35
N MET A 164 -5.29 8.65 17.07
CA MET A 164 -4.90 8.44 18.47
C MET A 164 -6.10 8.18 19.41
N ASN A 165 -7.34 8.46 18.97
CA ASN A 165 -8.56 8.19 19.73
C ASN A 165 -9.31 6.92 19.28
N ALA A 166 -8.82 6.18 18.27
CA ALA A 166 -9.49 4.98 17.77
C ALA A 166 -9.18 3.75 18.65
N ALA A 167 -10.21 3.00 19.03
CA ALA A 167 -10.08 1.80 19.89
C ALA A 167 -9.20 0.69 19.28
N SER A 168 -9.10 0.64 17.95
CA SER A 168 -8.18 -0.25 17.23
C SER A 168 -7.87 0.27 15.83
N TYR A 169 -6.59 0.32 15.46
CA TYR A 169 -6.13 0.60 14.10
C TYR A 169 -4.98 -0.33 13.72
N ARG A 170 -4.75 -0.50 12.41
CA ARG A 170 -3.63 -1.26 11.84
C ARG A 170 -2.75 -0.32 11.05
N MET A 171 -1.45 -0.34 11.31
CA MET A 171 -0.52 0.60 10.68
C MET A 171 0.24 -0.06 9.54
N LEU A 172 0.21 0.56 8.36
CA LEU A 172 0.99 0.18 7.20
C LEU A 172 2.06 1.23 6.93
N ASN A 173 3.34 0.87 7.05
CA ASN A 173 4.42 1.71 6.55
C ASN A 173 4.56 1.48 5.03
N ILE A 174 3.83 2.27 4.24
CA ILE A 174 3.72 2.06 2.79
C ILE A 174 5.01 2.38 2.05
N SER A 175 5.80 3.38 2.50
CA SER A 175 7.09 3.68 1.87
C SER A 175 8.11 2.56 2.11
N PHE A 176 8.19 2.04 3.34
CA PHE A 176 9.04 0.89 3.63
C PHE A 176 8.61 -0.34 2.85
N LEU A 177 7.30 -0.57 2.71
CA LEU A 177 6.78 -1.67 1.91
C LEU A 177 7.20 -1.56 0.44
N ARG A 178 7.07 -0.36 -0.16
CA ARG A 178 7.48 -0.12 -1.55
C ARG A 178 8.99 -0.29 -1.72
N GLN A 179 9.80 0.20 -0.78
CA GLN A 179 11.26 0.01 -0.82
C GLN A 179 11.63 -1.48 -0.73
N THR A 180 10.98 -2.22 0.17
CA THR A 180 11.18 -3.67 0.30
C THR A 180 10.80 -4.38 -1.01
N PHE A 181 9.67 -4.02 -1.61
CA PHE A 181 9.23 -4.55 -2.90
C PHE A 181 10.27 -4.31 -3.99
N LEU A 182 10.81 -3.09 -4.09
CA LEU A 182 11.83 -2.73 -5.08
C LEU A 182 13.17 -3.43 -4.86
N GLY A 183 13.60 -3.58 -3.60
CA GLY A 183 14.86 -4.25 -3.27
C GLY A 183 14.94 -5.70 -3.75
N TYR A 184 13.79 -6.37 -3.96
CA TYR A 184 13.76 -7.69 -4.57
C TYR A 184 14.14 -7.72 -6.06
N PHE A 185 14.02 -6.58 -6.76
CA PHE A 185 14.33 -6.47 -8.19
C PHE A 185 15.71 -5.83 -8.44
N ASP A 186 16.26 -5.10 -7.47
CA ASP A 186 17.60 -4.51 -7.54
C ASP A 186 18.73 -5.54 -7.28
N SER A 187 18.37 -6.77 -6.91
CA SER A 187 19.32 -7.86 -6.60
C SER A 187 19.62 -8.79 -7.79
N GLU A 188 19.19 -8.42 -9.01
CA GLU A 188 19.51 -9.13 -10.27
C GLU A 188 20.81 -8.65 -10.91
#